data_AF-A0A5C6ECM1-F1
#
_entry.id   AF-A0A5C6ECM1-F1
#
_cell.length_a   1.000
_cell.length_b   1.000
_cell.length_c   1.000
_cell.angle_alpha   90.00
_cell.angle_beta   90.00
_cell.angle_gamma   90.00
#
_symmetry.space_group_name_H-M   'P 1'
#
loop_
_entity.id
_entity.type
_entity.pdbx_description
1 polymer ?
#
loop_
_entity_poly.entity_id
_entity_poly.type
_entity_poly.pdbx_seq_one_letter_code
_entity_poly.pdbx_strand_id
1 'polypeptide(L)'
;MLTSQLVSWFGDEVIDWRRLNVYHVPSGLPKLSLDPVEQEKRKAASWKLTLHPNVWVCGDHCETASTQGAMHSGLRVAEKIQESVSRT
;
A
#
# COMPACT_ATOMS: atom_id res chain seq x y z
N MET A 1 24.47 -13.30 -4.42
CA MET A 1 23.10 -13.12 -4.98
C MET A 1 22.83 -11.67 -5.36
N LEU A 2 22.89 -10.69 -4.44
CA LEU A 2 22.69 -9.27 -4.81
C LEU A 2 23.82 -8.72 -5.72
N THR A 3 25.09 -8.81 -5.29
CA THR A 3 26.23 -8.30 -6.06
C THR A 3 26.33 -8.95 -7.45
N SER A 4 26.09 -10.26 -7.53
CA SER A 4 26.08 -10.98 -8.81
C SER A 4 24.98 -10.50 -9.76
N GLN A 5 23.79 -10.17 -9.26
CA GLN A 5 22.71 -9.60 -10.09
C GLN A 5 23.07 -8.18 -10.56
N LEU A 6 23.62 -7.36 -9.67
CA LEU A 6 24.01 -6.00 -10.02
C LEU A 6 25.14 -5.95 -11.04
N VAL A 7 26.16 -6.82 -10.93
CA VAL A 7 27.21 -6.95 -11.95
C VAL A 7 26.62 -7.32 -13.32
N SER A 8 25.62 -8.22 -13.35
CA SER A 8 24.97 -8.58 -14.62
C SER A 8 24.20 -7.43 -15.28
N TRP A 9 23.73 -6.44 -14.51
CA TRP A 9 22.94 -5.32 -15.02
C TRP A 9 23.79 -4.08 -15.32
N PHE A 10 24.84 -3.85 -14.54
CA PHE A 10 25.60 -2.59 -14.54
C PHE A 10 27.11 -2.78 -14.77
N GLY A 11 27.60 -4.01 -14.90
CA GLY A 11 29.00 -4.32 -15.14
C GLY A 11 29.87 -4.34 -13.87
N ASP A 12 31.17 -4.47 -14.08
CA ASP A 12 32.13 -4.75 -13.01
C ASP A 12 32.38 -3.56 -12.07
N GLU A 13 32.04 -2.33 -12.46
CA GLU A 13 32.18 -1.14 -11.61
C GLU A 13 31.40 -1.25 -10.28
N VAL A 14 30.35 -2.08 -10.25
CA VAL A 14 29.59 -2.35 -9.03
C VAL A 14 30.43 -3.02 -7.94
N ILE A 15 31.49 -3.73 -8.31
CA ILE A 15 32.35 -4.45 -7.36
C ILE A 15 32.95 -3.47 -6.33
N ASP A 16 33.21 -2.23 -6.73
CA ASP A 16 33.77 -1.20 -5.87
C ASP A 16 32.71 -0.45 -5.03
N TRP A 17 31.42 -0.72 -5.24
CA TRP A 17 30.36 -0.04 -4.50
C TRP A 17 30.32 -0.48 -3.04
N ARG A 18 30.35 0.49 -2.12
CA ARG A 18 30.16 0.25 -0.69
C ARG A 18 28.67 0.19 -0.34
N ARG A 19 28.16 -1.01 -0.04
CA ARG A 19 26.82 -1.20 0.52
C ARG A 19 26.68 -0.43 1.85
N LEU A 20 25.72 0.49 1.91
CA LEU A 20 25.39 1.21 3.14
C LEU A 20 24.50 0.35 4.04
N ASN A 21 23.27 0.07 3.61
CA ASN A 21 22.28 -0.65 4.41
C ASN A 21 21.50 -1.67 3.56
N VAL A 22 20.92 -2.68 4.22
CA VAL A 22 19.94 -3.60 3.65
C VAL A 22 18.80 -3.72 4.64
N TYR A 23 17.58 -3.49 4.17
CA TYR A 23 16.37 -3.63 4.97
C TYR A 23 15.58 -4.82 4.46
N HIS A 24 15.24 -5.72 5.36
CA HIS A 24 14.33 -6.83 5.06
C HIS A 24 12.94 -6.44 5.55
N VAL A 25 11.99 -6.31 4.62
CA VAL A 25 10.60 -5.91 4.92
C VAL A 25 9.67 -7.03 4.44
N PRO A 26 9.39 -8.05 5.28
CA PRO A 26 8.64 -9.24 4.87
C PRO A 26 7.25 -8.95 4.31
N SER A 27 6.60 -7.88 4.76
CA SER A 27 5.27 -7.44 4.33
C SER A 27 5.32 -6.02 3.74
N GLY A 28 6.32 -5.75 2.91
CA GLY A 28 6.56 -4.41 2.35
C GLY A 28 5.53 -3.94 1.32
N LEU A 29 4.74 -4.86 0.76
CA LEU A 29 3.65 -4.54 -0.17
C LEU A 29 2.44 -5.45 0.07
N PRO A 30 1.21 -4.91 0.01
CA PRO A 30 0.01 -5.73 0.06
C PRO A 30 -0.13 -6.56 -1.21
N LYS A 31 -0.57 -7.81 -1.06
CA LYS A 31 -0.89 -8.67 -2.20
C LYS A 31 -2.27 -8.29 -2.74
N LEU A 32 -2.30 -7.57 -3.85
CA LEU A 32 -3.54 -7.20 -4.53
C LEU A 32 -3.82 -8.14 -5.71
N SER A 33 -5.09 -8.53 -5.87
CA SER A 33 -5.52 -9.29 -7.04
C SER A 33 -5.45 -8.41 -8.30
N LEU A 34 -4.96 -9.00 -9.39
CA LEU A 34 -5.05 -8.43 -10.74
C LEU A 34 -6.37 -8.79 -11.44
N ASP A 35 -7.19 -9.64 -10.83
CA ASP A 35 -8.51 -9.96 -11.35
C ASP A 35 -9.41 -8.71 -11.33
N PRO A 36 -9.98 -8.29 -12.49
CA PRO A 36 -10.77 -7.07 -12.59
C PRO A 36 -12.03 -7.08 -11.70
N VAL A 37 -12.66 -8.24 -11.49
CA VAL A 37 -13.86 -8.36 -10.65
C VAL A 37 -13.48 -8.15 -9.19
N GLU A 38 -12.38 -8.74 -8.74
CA GLU A 38 -11.87 -8.52 -7.37
C GLU A 38 -11.36 -7.09 -7.16
N GLN A 39 -10.82 -6.45 -8.20
CA GLN A 39 -10.46 -5.03 -8.12
C GLN A 39 -11.68 -4.13 -7.97
N GLU A 40 -12.74 -4.37 -8.74
CA GLU A 40 -13.96 -3.59 -8.68
C GLU A 40 -14.69 -3.80 -7.35
N LYS A 41 -14.76 -5.06 -6.88
CA LYS A 41 -15.25 -5.38 -5.54
C LYS A 41 -14.47 -4.65 -4.46
N ARG A 42 -13.15 -4.48 -4.57
CA ARG A 42 -12.36 -3.78 -3.54
C ARG A 42 -12.60 -2.27 -3.53
N LYS A 43 -12.82 -1.67 -4.70
CA LYS A 43 -13.26 -0.27 -4.80
C LYS A 43 -14.67 -0.07 -4.22
N ALA A 44 -15.54 -1.06 -4.45
CA ALA A 44 -16.95 -1.03 -4.03
C ALA A 44 -17.17 -1.50 -2.58
N ALA A 45 -16.30 -2.39 -2.06
CA ALA A 45 -16.30 -2.90 -0.70
C ALA A 45 -15.86 -1.77 0.20
N SER A 46 -16.88 -0.99 0.54
CA SER A 46 -16.89 0.14 1.44
C SER A 46 -15.78 0.07 2.49
N TRP A 47 -14.99 1.13 2.52
CA TRP A 47 -14.26 1.75 3.64
C TRP A 47 -14.82 1.58 5.07
N LYS A 48 -16.02 1.04 5.23
CA LYS A 48 -16.60 0.57 6.47
C LYS A 48 -16.32 -0.92 6.58
N LEU A 49 -15.39 -1.29 7.45
CA LEU A 49 -15.37 -2.65 7.96
C LEU A 49 -16.75 -2.87 8.59
N THR A 50 -17.50 -3.86 8.11
CA THR A 50 -18.81 -4.25 8.67
C THR A 50 -18.73 -4.71 10.13
N LEU A 51 -17.53 -4.67 10.74
CA LEU A 51 -17.23 -5.10 12.09
C LEU A 51 -17.67 -4.10 13.17
N HIS A 52 -17.76 -2.78 12.91
CA HIS A 52 -18.24 -1.83 13.92
C HIS A 52 -18.67 -0.47 13.31
N PRO A 53 -19.78 0.16 13.77
CA PRO A 53 -20.29 1.41 13.19
C PRO A 53 -19.32 2.60 13.25
N ASN A 54 -18.37 2.58 14.18
CA ASN A 54 -17.40 3.66 14.43
C ASN A 54 -15.96 3.28 14.02
N VAL A 55 -15.78 2.20 13.25
CA VAL A 55 -14.45 1.78 12.77
C VAL A 55 -14.36 1.97 11.26
N TRP A 56 -13.27 2.59 10.83
CA TRP A 56 -12.98 2.94 9.45
C TRP A 56 -11.62 2.37 9.06
N VAL A 57 -11.45 1.97 7.81
CA VAL A 57 -10.18 1.41 7.32
C VAL A 57 -9.63 2.24 6.16
N CYS A 58 -8.36 2.59 6.28
CA CYS A 58 -7.55 3.27 5.28
C CYS A 58 -6.15 2.65 5.21
N GLY A 59 -5.44 2.89 4.12
CA GLY A 59 -4.12 2.33 3.83
C GLY A 59 -3.96 2.05 2.34
N ASP A 60 -2.74 1.73 1.93
CA ASP A 60 -2.39 1.34 0.56
C ASP A 60 -3.16 0.09 0.09
N HIS A 61 -3.45 -0.86 0.99
CA HIS A 61 -4.26 -2.04 0.70
C HIS A 61 -5.74 -1.73 0.41
N CYS A 62 -6.23 -0.54 0.77
CA CYS A 62 -7.61 -0.14 0.54
C CYS A 62 -7.87 0.38 -0.87
N GLU A 63 -6.83 0.72 -1.63
CA GLU A 63 -6.95 1.26 -2.99
C GLU A 63 -5.91 0.66 -3.95
N THR A 64 -4.92 1.46 -4.31
CA THR A 64 -3.71 1.06 -5.04
C THR A 64 -2.57 0.92 -4.04
N ALA A 65 -1.74 -0.12 -4.20
CA ALA A 65 -0.55 -0.40 -3.37
C ALA A 65 0.55 0.65 -3.59
N SER A 66 0.27 1.89 -3.21
CA SER A 66 1.12 3.05 -3.43
C SER A 66 0.93 4.07 -2.30
N THR A 67 1.91 4.95 -2.13
CA THR A 67 1.83 6.06 -1.19
C THR A 67 0.62 6.97 -1.48
N GLN A 68 0.32 7.22 -2.76
CA GLN A 68 -0.83 8.05 -3.16
C GLN A 68 -2.15 7.36 -2.81
N GLY A 69 -2.27 6.06 -3.05
CA GLY A 69 -3.44 5.27 -2.66
C GLY A 69 -3.68 5.30 -1.14
N ALA A 70 -2.61 5.18 -0.35
CA ALA A 70 -2.70 5.32 1.10
C ALA A 70 -3.21 6.70 1.54
N MET A 71 -2.60 7.77 1.02
CA MET A 71 -3.01 9.15 1.36
C MET A 71 -4.45 9.44 0.96
N HIS A 72 -4.85 9.06 -0.27
CA HIS A 72 -6.21 9.27 -0.75
C HIS A 72 -7.24 8.50 0.08
N SER A 73 -6.96 7.24 0.42
CA SER A 73 -7.84 6.46 1.28
C SER A 73 -8.01 7.07 2.68
N GLY A 74 -6.95 7.68 3.22
CA GLY A 74 -6.97 8.38 4.51
C GLY A 74 -7.82 9.64 4.47
N LEU A 75 -7.66 10.47 3.42
CA LEU A 75 -8.47 11.67 3.22
C LEU A 75 -9.96 11.32 3.16
N ARG A 76 -10.31 10.31 2.36
CA ARG A 76 -11.68 9.82 2.23
C ARG A 76 -12.28 9.33 3.55
N VAL A 77 -11.49 8.64 4.39
CA VAL A 77 -11.94 8.23 5.73
C VAL A 77 -12.15 9.43 6.64
N ALA A 78 -11.26 10.41 6.61
CA ALA A 78 -11.37 11.64 7.42
C ALA A 78 -12.66 12.42 7.10
N GLU A 79 -12.98 12.60 5.82
CA GLU A 79 -14.24 13.23 5.36
C GLU A 79 -15.46 12.51 5.93
N LYS A 80 -15.45 11.17 5.88
CA LYS A 80 -16.57 10.37 6.38
C LYS A 80 -16.73 10.41 7.90
N ILE A 81 -15.63 10.49 8.65
CA ILE A 81 -15.67 10.70 10.10
C ILE A 81 -16.26 12.09 10.41
N GLN A 82 -15.84 13.13 9.69
CA GLN A 82 -16.38 14.47 9.85
C GLN A 82 -17.89 14.50 9.58
N GLU A 83 -18.35 13.83 8.52
CA GLU A 83 -19.76 13.66 8.19
C GLU A 83 -20.54 12.88 9.26
N SER A 84 -19.93 11.90 9.96
CA SER A 84 -20.64 11.10 10.96
C SER A 84 -20.80 11.84 12.29
N VAL A 85 -19.80 12.64 12.68
CA VAL A 85 -19.86 13.47 13.89
C VAL A 85 -20.84 14.61 13.71
N SER A 86 -20.93 15.21 12.52
CA SER A 86 -21.83 16.35 12.24
C SER A 86 -23.33 15.98 12.21
N ARG A 87 -23.67 14.69 12.24
CA ARG A 87 -25.06 14.18 12.25
C ARG A 87 -25.56 13.80 13.65
N THR A 88 -24.73 13.98 14.67
CA THR A 88 -25.07 13.75 16.09
C THR A 88 -25.36 15.09 16.75
#